data_AF-A0AAW6LNL7-F1
#
_entry.id   AF-A0AAW6LNL7-F1
#
_cell.length_a   1.000
_cell.length_b   1.000
_cell.length_c   1.000
_cell.angle_alpha   90.00
_cell.angle_beta   90.00
_cell.angle_gamma   90.00
#
_symmetry.space_group_name_H-M   'P 1'
#
loop_
_entity.id
_entity.type
_entity.pdbx_description
1 polymer ?
#
loop_
_entity_poly.entity_id
_entity_poly.type
_entity_poly.pdbx_seq_one_letter_code
_entity_poly.pdbx_strand_id
1 'polypeptide(L)'
;MPSGSDSRGPNKNSGAKSAKAIKAANKNSRPAKKGKGGVPAPRQIPWLSIGAGVAVLALIAVLGINLWPKVEERQALEPYKYSSENKDPSDKIDGVLKIEYPAGQHVDSTQRVAYDQTPPFGGPHDATWANCTGTVYADPIRTENAVHSLEHGAIWITYNPDLVDQDQIDSLAGRVNGKSYMLMSPYPGQSSPISLQSWGHRLEIDKADDDRIDQFITALNQNPNVYPEVGASCTNPLFTPSTSPFDPTPPGADAIQMDGTGATPATDEQIPTGG
;
A
#
# COMPACT_ATOMS: atom_id res chain seq x y z
N MET A 1 3.60 22.10 59.77
CA MET A 1 4.33 21.29 60.76
C MET A 1 4.85 20.04 60.07
N PRO A 2 6.18 19.91 59.89
CA PRO A 2 6.82 18.70 59.42
C PRO A 2 7.28 17.83 60.61
N SER A 3 7.29 16.52 60.43
CA SER A 3 8.05 15.55 61.24
C SER A 3 8.44 14.47 60.23
N GLY A 4 9.70 14.25 59.84
CA GLY A 4 10.89 14.05 60.67
C GLY A 4 10.78 12.69 61.35
N SER A 5 11.69 11.72 61.26
CA SER A 5 12.97 11.52 60.57
C SER A 5 13.49 10.13 61.00
N ASP A 6 14.25 9.44 60.14
CA ASP A 6 15.36 8.51 60.44
C ASP A 6 15.09 7.29 61.38
N SER A 7 15.50 6.04 61.12
CA SER A 7 16.85 5.59 60.81
C SER A 7 16.96 4.04 60.88
N ARG A 8 17.86 3.49 60.03
CA ARG A 8 18.81 2.36 60.20
C ARG A 8 18.34 1.00 60.78
N GLY A 9 18.63 -0.07 60.02
CA GLY A 9 18.57 -1.49 60.42
C GLY A 9 19.67 -1.92 61.41
N PRO A 10 20.27 -3.13 61.36
CA PRO A 10 19.92 -4.40 60.71
C PRO A 10 19.85 -5.58 61.73
N ASN A 11 19.24 -6.74 61.41
CA ASN A 11 19.88 -8.03 61.73
C ASN A 11 19.19 -9.26 61.13
N LYS A 12 20.02 -10.28 61.00
CA LYS A 12 19.88 -11.63 60.47
C LYS A 12 18.97 -12.55 61.31
N ASN A 13 18.58 -13.62 60.59
CA ASN A 13 18.55 -15.02 61.00
C ASN A 13 17.23 -15.71 61.35
N SER A 14 17.10 -16.85 60.66
CA SER A 14 16.55 -18.13 61.10
C SER A 14 15.07 -18.38 60.81
N GLY A 15 14.89 -19.31 59.87
CA GLY A 15 13.64 -19.98 59.55
C GLY A 15 14.00 -21.23 58.78
N ALA A 16 14.68 -22.14 59.48
CA ALA A 16 15.08 -23.44 58.96
C ALA A 16 13.88 -24.38 58.87
N LYS A 17 14.06 -25.39 57.99
CA LYS A 17 13.40 -26.70 57.92
C LYS A 17 12.13 -26.77 57.05
N SER A 18 11.85 -27.81 56.27
CA SER A 18 12.55 -29.04 55.84
C SER A 18 11.51 -29.85 55.06
N ALA A 19 11.82 -30.34 53.86
CA ALA A 19 11.32 -31.62 53.33
C ALA A 19 12.17 -31.97 52.10
N LYS A 20 13.17 -32.85 52.24
CA LYS A 20 13.09 -34.30 51.92
C LYS A 20 12.89 -34.55 50.41
N ALA A 21 13.68 -35.35 49.71
CA ALA A 21 14.85 -36.13 50.07
C ALA A 21 15.56 -36.56 48.76
N ILE A 22 16.89 -36.49 48.78
CA ILE A 22 17.78 -37.15 47.83
C ILE A 22 18.14 -38.53 48.40
N LYS A 23 18.35 -39.51 47.51
CA LYS A 23 19.02 -40.83 47.64
C LYS A 23 18.22 -42.03 48.18
N ALA A 24 18.15 -43.06 47.33
CA ALA A 24 18.68 -44.40 47.60
C ALA A 24 18.97 -45.07 46.25
N ALA A 25 20.25 -45.29 45.90
CA ALA A 25 20.99 -46.56 46.03
C ALA A 25 20.97 -47.30 44.67
N ASN A 26 22.08 -47.73 44.08
CA ASN A 26 22.94 -48.73 44.69
C ASN A 26 24.35 -48.71 44.04
N LYS A 27 25.40 -48.55 44.86
CA LYS A 27 26.79 -48.84 44.46
C LYS A 27 27.02 -50.32 44.70
N ASN A 28 27.02 -51.12 43.63
CA ASN A 28 27.73 -52.40 43.63
C ASN A 28 29.10 -52.20 42.98
N SER A 29 30.10 -51.94 43.82
CA SER A 29 31.50 -52.01 43.43
C SER A 29 31.95 -53.48 43.40
N ARG A 30 32.11 -54.03 42.19
CA ARG A 30 32.98 -55.20 41.93
C ARG A 30 34.21 -54.73 41.15
N PRO A 31 35.40 -55.26 41.43
CA PRO A 31 36.65 -54.72 40.87
C PRO A 31 36.76 -55.14 39.40
N ALA A 32 36.64 -54.18 38.48
CA ALA A 32 36.94 -54.44 37.08
C ALA A 32 38.47 -54.53 36.91
N LYS A 33 38.90 -55.76 36.66
CA LYS A 33 40.20 -56.18 36.12
C LYS A 33 40.83 -55.08 35.23
N LYS A 34 42.10 -54.76 35.51
CA LYS A 34 42.97 -53.94 34.65
C LYS A 34 43.15 -54.66 33.31
N GLY A 35 42.25 -54.39 32.37
CA GLY A 35 42.29 -54.87 30.98
C GLY A 35 43.31 -54.05 30.19
N LYS A 36 44.19 -54.75 29.48
CA LYS A 36 45.17 -54.21 28.54
C LYS A 36 44.50 -53.29 27.52
N GLY A 37 45.25 -52.26 27.09
CA GLY A 37 44.82 -51.22 26.16
C GLY A 37 43.99 -51.75 24.99
N GLY A 38 42.73 -51.30 24.94
CA GLY A 38 41.91 -51.34 23.74
C GLY A 38 41.99 -49.99 23.06
N VAL A 39 42.21 -50.01 21.74
CA VAL A 39 42.18 -48.83 20.87
C VAL A 39 40.85 -48.09 21.09
N PRO A 40 40.82 -46.75 21.22
CA PRO A 40 39.57 -46.01 21.37
C PRO A 40 38.64 -46.35 20.18
N ALA A 41 37.39 -46.72 20.46
CA ALA A 41 36.41 -46.96 19.41
C ALA A 41 36.28 -45.70 18.51
N PRO A 42 36.21 -45.83 17.18
CA PRO A 42 36.11 -44.69 16.29
C PRO A 42 34.84 -43.90 16.60
N ARG A 43 34.98 -42.60 16.85
CA ARG A 43 33.86 -41.67 17.08
C ARG A 43 32.95 -41.68 15.85
N GLN A 44 31.73 -42.19 15.99
CA GLN A 44 30.73 -42.12 14.93
C GLN A 44 30.22 -40.68 14.84
N ILE A 45 30.58 -39.98 13.76
CA ILE A 45 30.06 -38.63 13.47
C ILE A 45 28.59 -38.79 13.02
N PRO A 46 27.64 -38.08 13.64
CA PRO A 46 26.22 -38.17 13.29
C PRO A 46 25.95 -37.37 12.01
N TRP A 47 26.43 -37.88 10.88
CA TRP A 47 26.34 -37.22 9.57
C TRP A 47 24.90 -36.87 9.16
N LEU A 48 23.90 -37.65 9.58
CA LEU A 48 22.50 -37.33 9.34
C LEU A 48 22.04 -36.07 10.09
N SER A 49 22.46 -35.89 11.34
CA SER A 49 22.12 -34.69 12.13
C SER A 49 22.85 -33.45 11.61
N ILE A 50 24.10 -33.61 11.18
CA ILE A 50 24.88 -32.54 10.54
C ILE A 50 24.25 -32.17 9.19
N GLY A 51 23.90 -33.16 8.36
CA GLY A 51 23.23 -32.96 7.08
C GLY A 51 21.86 -32.28 7.24
N ALA A 52 21.06 -32.70 8.22
CA ALA A 52 19.81 -32.05 8.56
C ALA A 52 20.01 -30.60 9.02
N GLY A 53 21.04 -30.34 9.85
CA GLY A 53 21.39 -28.98 10.27
C GLY A 53 21.80 -28.08 9.11
N VAL A 54 22.63 -28.59 8.19
CA VAL A 54 23.03 -27.86 6.97
C VAL A 54 21.82 -27.59 6.07
N ALA A 55 20.93 -28.58 5.89
CA ALA A 55 19.72 -28.40 5.09
C ALA A 55 18.78 -27.32 5.67
N VAL A 56 18.59 -27.29 6.98
CA VAL A 56 17.80 -26.25 7.65
C VAL A 56 18.43 -24.87 7.48
N LEU A 57 19.74 -24.74 7.65
CA LEU A 57 20.43 -23.46 7.44
C LEU A 57 20.33 -22.99 5.98
N ALA A 58 20.46 -23.90 5.02
CA ALA A 58 20.28 -23.59 3.60
C ALA A 58 18.86 -23.09 3.30
N LEU A 59 17.83 -23.73 3.87
CA LEU A 59 16.43 -23.28 3.72
C LEU A 59 16.20 -21.90 4.34
N ILE A 60 16.76 -21.63 5.52
CA ILE A 60 16.67 -20.31 6.16
C ILE A 60 17.36 -19.25 5.30
N ALA A 61 18.52 -19.54 4.73
CA ALA A 61 19.22 -18.61 3.84
C ALA A 61 18.40 -18.32 2.58
N VAL A 62 17.80 -19.33 1.96
CA VAL A 62 16.93 -19.17 0.78
C VAL A 62 15.69 -18.33 1.13
N LEU A 63 15.03 -18.61 2.26
CA LEU A 63 13.90 -17.80 2.73
C LEU A 63 14.31 -16.36 3.02
N GLY A 64 15.48 -16.15 3.65
CA GLY A 64 16.04 -14.83 3.88
C GLY A 64 16.24 -14.06 2.59
N ILE A 65 16.92 -14.64 1.60
CA ILE A 65 17.16 -14.01 0.29
C ILE A 65 15.85 -13.68 -0.43
N ASN A 66 14.83 -14.54 -0.33
CA ASN A 66 13.55 -14.32 -1.01
C ASN A 66 12.65 -13.29 -0.31
N LEU A 67 12.69 -13.22 1.02
CA LEU A 67 11.82 -12.34 1.82
C LEU A 67 12.44 -10.99 2.13
N TRP A 68 13.77 -10.86 2.16
CA TRP A 68 14.46 -9.62 2.53
C TRP A 68 14.04 -8.43 1.68
N PRO A 69 13.98 -8.51 0.33
CA PRO A 69 13.56 -7.37 -0.49
C PRO A 69 12.16 -6.88 -0.15
N LYS A 70 11.23 -7.80 0.16
CA LYS A 70 9.85 -7.46 0.56
C LYS A 70 9.78 -6.79 1.93
N VAL A 71 10.70 -7.13 2.83
CA VAL A 71 10.78 -6.50 4.16
C VAL A 71 11.35 -5.10 4.04
N GLU A 72 12.39 -4.93 3.23
CA GLU A 72 13.01 -3.64 2.94
C GLU A 72 12.01 -2.67 2.30
N GLU A 73 11.28 -3.12 1.27
CA GLU A 73 10.21 -2.35 0.63
C GLU A 73 9.12 -1.92 1.64
N ARG A 74 8.65 -2.85 2.49
CA ARG A 74 7.66 -2.52 3.53
C ARG A 74 8.19 -1.46 4.50
N GLN A 75 9.44 -1.59 4.93
CA GLN A 75 10.07 -0.63 5.84
C GLN A 75 10.25 0.75 5.19
N ALA A 76 10.58 0.79 3.89
CA ALA A 76 10.68 2.03 3.13
C ALA A 76 9.32 2.74 2.98
N LEU A 77 8.21 1.97 2.95
CA LEU A 77 6.86 2.50 2.81
C LEU A 77 6.16 2.85 4.14
N GLU A 78 6.62 2.34 5.29
CA GLU A 78 6.03 2.65 6.61
C GLU A 78 5.85 4.17 6.87
N PRO A 79 6.81 5.07 6.53
CA PRO A 79 6.66 6.51 6.78
C PRO A 79 5.52 7.18 6.01
N TYR A 80 5.03 6.52 4.95
CA TYR A 80 4.00 6.98 4.03
C TYR A 80 2.62 6.40 4.35
N LYS A 81 2.47 5.55 5.37
CA LYS A 81 1.15 5.14 5.84
C LYS A 81 0.51 6.24 6.66
N TYR A 82 -0.77 6.49 6.41
CA TYR A 82 -1.52 7.46 7.21
C TYR A 82 -1.81 6.91 8.61
N SER A 83 -1.87 7.80 9.59
CA SER A 83 -2.18 7.48 10.99
C SER A 83 -2.94 8.63 11.66
N SER A 84 -3.29 8.47 12.94
CA SER A 84 -3.84 9.56 13.75
C SER A 84 -2.90 10.76 13.88
N GLU A 85 -1.58 10.52 13.86
CA GLU A 85 -0.54 11.54 14.00
C GLU A 85 -0.17 12.16 12.65
N ASN A 86 -0.29 11.41 11.56
CA ASN A 86 0.04 11.86 10.21
C ASN A 86 -1.10 11.49 9.25
N LYS A 87 -2.08 12.39 9.13
CA LYS A 87 -3.28 12.16 8.32
C LYS A 87 -3.02 12.16 6.82
N ASP A 88 -2.01 12.90 6.38
CA ASP A 88 -1.65 12.99 4.97
C ASP A 88 -0.12 12.86 4.79
N PRO A 89 0.38 11.61 4.69
CA PRO A 89 1.80 11.36 4.51
C PRO A 89 2.38 11.79 3.16
N SER A 90 1.54 12.20 2.20
CA SER A 90 2.01 12.64 0.89
C SER A 90 2.83 13.93 0.97
N ASP A 91 2.72 14.69 2.08
CA ASP A 91 3.58 15.84 2.39
C ASP A 91 5.08 15.53 2.38
N LYS A 92 5.45 14.25 2.52
CA LYS A 92 6.84 13.79 2.54
C LYS A 92 7.35 13.38 1.16
N ILE A 93 6.48 13.33 0.15
CA ILE A 93 6.82 12.87 -1.20
C ILE A 93 7.15 14.10 -2.04
N ASP A 94 8.40 14.18 -2.51
CA ASP A 94 8.84 15.28 -3.35
C ASP A 94 8.10 15.29 -4.70
N GLY A 95 7.62 16.48 -5.08
CA GLY A 95 6.87 16.69 -6.32
C GLY A 95 5.36 16.47 -6.24
N VAL A 96 4.79 16.13 -5.06
CA VAL A 96 3.33 16.08 -4.92
C VAL A 96 2.74 17.49 -4.93
N LEU A 97 1.88 17.75 -5.91
CA LEU A 97 1.04 18.94 -5.98
C LEU A 97 -0.27 18.68 -5.23
N LYS A 98 -0.70 19.67 -4.43
CA LYS A 98 -1.97 19.64 -3.69
C LYS A 98 -2.86 20.82 -4.04
N ILE A 99 -4.12 20.54 -4.34
CA ILE A 99 -5.17 21.54 -4.58
C ILE A 99 -6.45 21.04 -3.92
N GLU A 100 -7.14 21.93 -3.21
CA GLU A 100 -8.44 21.64 -2.61
C GLU A 100 -9.56 21.80 -3.65
N TYR A 101 -10.42 20.79 -3.76
CA TYR A 101 -11.59 20.82 -4.64
C TYR A 101 -12.87 20.55 -3.85
N PRO A 102 -13.97 21.29 -4.11
CA PRO A 102 -15.27 20.98 -3.53
C PRO A 102 -15.77 19.60 -3.95
N ALA A 103 -16.38 18.88 -3.01
CA ALA A 103 -16.99 17.58 -3.26
C ALA A 103 -18.38 17.68 -3.91
N GLY A 104 -18.85 16.60 -4.54
CA GLY A 104 -20.23 16.38 -4.97
C GLY A 104 -20.70 17.25 -6.14
N GLN A 105 -19.78 17.81 -6.92
CA GLN A 105 -20.10 18.63 -8.09
C GLN A 105 -20.38 17.76 -9.33
N HIS A 106 -21.46 16.98 -9.28
CA HIS A 106 -21.86 16.09 -10.36
C HIS A 106 -22.41 16.82 -11.59
N VAL A 107 -21.93 16.43 -12.77
CA VAL A 107 -22.38 16.90 -14.09
C VAL A 107 -23.01 15.77 -14.88
N ASP A 108 -23.84 16.11 -15.87
CA ASP A 108 -24.44 15.12 -16.77
C ASP A 108 -23.40 14.50 -17.73
N SER A 109 -23.67 13.27 -18.18
CA SER A 109 -22.84 12.51 -19.13
C SER A 109 -22.49 13.22 -20.44
N THR A 110 -23.32 14.18 -20.84
CA THR A 110 -23.12 14.98 -22.06
C THR A 110 -22.28 16.24 -21.83
N GLN A 111 -22.00 16.60 -20.57
CA GLN A 111 -21.28 17.83 -20.23
C GLN A 111 -19.76 17.57 -20.16
N ARG A 112 -18.98 18.59 -20.53
CA ARG A 112 -17.52 18.61 -20.39
C ARG A 112 -17.11 19.54 -19.27
N VAL A 113 -16.00 19.26 -18.61
CA VAL A 113 -15.44 20.14 -17.57
C VAL A 113 -14.21 20.86 -18.09
N ALA A 114 -14.14 22.17 -17.86
CA ALA A 114 -12.97 23.00 -18.12
C ALA A 114 -11.96 22.86 -16.98
N TYR A 115 -11.32 21.69 -16.90
CA TYR A 115 -10.32 21.40 -15.88
C TYR A 115 -9.15 22.38 -15.91
N ASP A 116 -8.70 22.79 -14.74
CA ASP A 116 -7.53 23.66 -14.55
C ASP A 116 -6.20 22.88 -14.54
N GLN A 117 -6.28 21.55 -14.47
CA GLN A 117 -5.16 20.61 -14.45
C GLN A 117 -5.34 19.52 -15.50
N THR A 118 -4.23 19.02 -16.05
CA THR A 118 -4.22 17.97 -17.07
C THR A 118 -3.08 16.99 -16.79
N PRO A 119 -3.35 15.70 -16.50
CA PRO A 119 -4.65 15.13 -16.15
C PRO A 119 -5.23 15.77 -14.86
N PRO A 120 -6.56 15.88 -14.73
CA PRO A 120 -7.17 16.44 -13.53
C PRO A 120 -7.19 15.44 -12.38
N PHE A 121 -7.26 15.99 -11.16
CA PHE A 121 -7.22 15.23 -9.92
C PHE A 121 -8.27 15.71 -8.91
N GLY A 122 -9.36 16.30 -9.40
CA GLY A 122 -10.51 16.73 -8.62
C GLY A 122 -11.38 17.75 -9.38
N GLY A 123 -12.43 18.23 -8.71
CA GLY A 123 -13.39 19.21 -9.25
C GLY A 123 -14.65 18.57 -9.81
N PRO A 124 -15.46 19.31 -10.60
CA PRO A 124 -16.68 18.77 -11.20
C PRO A 124 -16.41 17.53 -12.03
N HIS A 125 -17.34 16.58 -12.00
CA HIS A 125 -17.14 15.26 -12.60
C HIS A 125 -18.48 14.58 -12.86
N ASP A 126 -18.48 13.50 -13.63
CA ASP A 126 -19.72 12.80 -14.03
C ASP A 126 -20.40 12.16 -12.82
N ALA A 127 -21.73 12.03 -12.78
CA ALA A 127 -22.40 11.26 -11.71
C ALA A 127 -22.10 9.74 -11.71
N THR A 128 -21.43 9.24 -12.75
CA THR A 128 -21.05 7.84 -12.91
C THR A 128 -19.53 7.71 -12.87
N TRP A 129 -18.99 6.89 -11.95
CA TRP A 129 -17.54 6.65 -11.88
C TRP A 129 -17.03 5.65 -12.90
N ALA A 130 -15.75 5.73 -13.25
CA ALA A 130 -15.06 4.67 -13.95
C ALA A 130 -14.80 3.49 -13.00
N ASN A 131 -14.86 2.25 -13.52
CA ASN A 131 -14.55 1.08 -12.70
C ASN A 131 -13.09 1.15 -12.19
N CYS A 132 -12.90 1.09 -10.88
CA CYS A 132 -11.61 1.29 -10.21
C CYS A 132 -11.22 0.11 -9.32
N THR A 133 -11.61 -1.10 -9.72
CA THR A 133 -11.31 -2.35 -8.98
C THR A 133 -9.95 -2.96 -9.36
N GLY A 134 -9.00 -2.13 -9.82
CA GLY A 134 -7.72 -2.56 -10.35
C GLY A 134 -7.75 -2.73 -11.86
N THR A 135 -8.48 -1.85 -12.54
CA THR A 135 -8.72 -1.94 -13.99
C THR A 135 -7.63 -1.23 -14.76
N VAL A 136 -7.01 -1.94 -15.71
CA VAL A 136 -6.09 -1.37 -16.69
C VAL A 136 -6.87 -1.22 -18.00
N TYR A 137 -7.21 0.01 -18.35
CA TYR A 137 -7.89 0.35 -19.60
C TYR A 137 -6.87 0.44 -20.74
N ALA A 138 -7.15 -0.29 -21.82
CA ALA A 138 -6.33 -0.26 -23.03
C ALA A 138 -6.49 1.05 -23.81
N ASP A 139 -7.68 1.65 -23.73
CA ASP A 139 -8.05 2.89 -24.41
C ASP A 139 -8.16 4.04 -23.41
N PRO A 140 -7.98 5.29 -23.85
CA PRO A 140 -8.21 6.44 -22.98
C PRO A 140 -9.70 6.50 -22.60
N ILE A 141 -9.96 6.86 -21.35
CA ILE A 141 -11.31 6.92 -20.79
C ILE A 141 -11.77 8.36 -20.60
N ARG A 142 -13.08 8.60 -20.63
CA ARG A 142 -13.64 9.92 -20.34
C ARG A 142 -13.18 10.41 -18.97
N THR A 143 -12.63 11.61 -18.96
CA THR A 143 -11.91 12.19 -17.82
C THR A 143 -12.82 12.42 -16.63
N GLU A 144 -14.02 12.92 -16.85
CA GLU A 144 -14.99 13.22 -15.79
C GLU A 144 -15.43 11.94 -15.05
N ASN A 145 -15.48 10.77 -15.71
CA ASN A 145 -15.77 9.50 -15.02
C ASN A 145 -14.57 9.02 -14.17
N ALA A 146 -13.34 9.25 -14.64
CA ALA A 146 -12.14 8.91 -13.89
C ALA A 146 -11.96 9.80 -12.66
N VAL A 147 -12.31 11.10 -12.75
CA VAL A 147 -12.26 12.05 -11.63
C VAL A 147 -13.24 11.64 -10.52
N HIS A 148 -14.44 11.17 -10.86
CA HIS A 148 -15.37 10.62 -9.86
C HIS A 148 -14.73 9.45 -9.08
N SER A 149 -14.04 8.53 -9.77
CA SER A 149 -13.33 7.44 -9.06
C SER A 149 -12.33 7.95 -8.03
N LEU A 150 -11.72 9.12 -8.25
CA LEU A 150 -10.83 9.76 -7.27
C LEU A 150 -11.60 10.24 -6.04
N GLU A 151 -12.82 10.73 -6.21
CA GLU A 151 -13.70 11.13 -5.10
C GLU A 151 -14.03 9.96 -4.17
N HIS A 152 -14.03 8.73 -4.71
CA HIS A 152 -14.17 7.48 -3.94
C HIS A 152 -12.86 7.01 -3.28
N GLY A 153 -11.77 7.76 -3.43
CA GLY A 153 -10.47 7.44 -2.86
C GLY A 153 -9.59 6.55 -3.74
N ALA A 154 -9.88 6.47 -5.04
CA ALA A 154 -9.03 5.76 -5.99
C ALA A 154 -7.74 6.52 -6.34
N ILE A 155 -6.78 5.77 -6.87
CA ILE A 155 -5.61 6.29 -7.58
C ILE A 155 -5.78 6.00 -9.07
N TRP A 156 -5.77 7.05 -9.88
CA TRP A 156 -5.68 6.94 -11.32
C TRP A 156 -4.23 7.12 -11.75
N ILE A 157 -3.67 6.13 -12.44
CA ILE A 157 -2.36 6.23 -13.05
C ILE A 157 -2.55 6.45 -14.54
N THR A 158 -2.04 7.57 -15.05
CA THR A 158 -2.06 7.88 -16.47
C THR A 158 -0.65 7.89 -17.05
N TYR A 159 -0.57 7.59 -18.34
CA TYR A 159 0.69 7.66 -19.08
C TYR A 159 0.46 8.30 -20.45
N ASN A 160 1.49 8.99 -20.96
CA ASN A 160 1.52 9.44 -22.33
C ASN A 160 1.98 8.26 -23.23
N PRO A 161 1.12 7.74 -24.11
CA PRO A 161 1.47 6.60 -24.96
C PRO A 161 2.61 6.90 -25.96
N ASP A 162 2.91 8.17 -26.22
CA ASP A 162 4.02 8.58 -27.09
C ASP A 162 5.38 8.66 -26.37
N LEU A 163 5.38 8.66 -25.02
CA LEU A 163 6.58 8.86 -24.19
C LEU A 163 6.96 7.66 -23.35
N VAL A 164 6.06 6.69 -23.16
CA VAL A 164 6.26 5.53 -22.28
C VAL A 164 6.28 4.25 -23.12
N ASP A 165 7.32 3.45 -22.95
CA ASP A 165 7.44 2.15 -23.62
C ASP A 165 6.58 1.05 -22.96
N GLN A 166 6.44 -0.08 -23.64
CA GLN A 166 5.59 -1.18 -23.19
C GLN A 166 6.07 -1.80 -21.87
N ASP A 167 7.38 -1.87 -21.61
CA ASP A 167 7.92 -2.47 -20.38
C ASP A 167 7.53 -1.62 -19.16
N GLN A 168 7.57 -0.30 -19.31
CA GLN A 168 7.09 0.64 -18.29
C GLN A 168 5.58 0.58 -18.11
N ILE A 169 4.81 0.48 -19.20
CA ILE A 169 3.35 0.29 -19.13
C ILE A 169 3.02 -1.00 -18.38
N ASP A 170 3.69 -2.11 -18.67
CA ASP A 170 3.47 -3.40 -18.01
C ASP A 170 3.86 -3.36 -16.53
N SER A 171 4.95 -2.63 -16.19
CA SER A 171 5.35 -2.38 -14.81
C SER A 171 4.25 -1.65 -14.02
N LEU A 172 3.72 -0.55 -14.57
CA LEU A 172 2.63 0.21 -13.96
C LEU A 172 1.35 -0.63 -13.87
N ALA A 173 1.02 -1.39 -14.92
CA ALA A 173 -0.13 -2.29 -14.93
C ALA A 173 -0.04 -3.34 -13.81
N GLY A 174 1.16 -3.85 -13.49
CA GLY A 174 1.39 -4.74 -12.35
C GLY A 174 1.08 -4.11 -10.99
N ARG A 175 1.14 -2.78 -10.87
CA ARG A 175 0.76 -2.04 -9.66
C ARG A 175 -0.75 -1.87 -9.52
N VAL A 176 -1.49 -1.88 -10.63
CA VAL A 176 -2.93 -1.63 -10.68
C VAL A 176 -3.74 -2.92 -10.71
N ASN A 177 -3.32 -3.91 -11.48
CA ASN A 177 -4.12 -5.07 -11.82
C ASN A 177 -4.66 -5.81 -10.57
N GLY A 178 -5.99 -5.88 -10.46
CA GLY A 178 -6.69 -6.56 -9.36
C GLY A 178 -6.58 -5.87 -7.99
N LYS A 179 -6.02 -4.66 -7.91
CA LYS A 179 -5.97 -3.87 -6.66
C LYS A 179 -7.15 -2.91 -6.60
N SER A 180 -7.99 -3.07 -5.58
CA SER A 180 -9.13 -2.17 -5.38
C SER A 180 -8.69 -0.71 -5.25
N TYR A 181 -9.54 0.22 -5.70
CA TYR A 181 -9.27 1.67 -5.69
C TYR A 181 -8.04 2.05 -6.52
N MET A 182 -7.78 1.29 -7.59
CA MET A 182 -6.76 1.58 -8.57
C MET A 182 -7.35 1.49 -9.97
N LEU A 183 -6.94 2.40 -10.84
CA LEU A 183 -7.22 2.35 -12.26
C LEU A 183 -6.05 2.93 -13.06
N MET A 184 -5.89 2.48 -14.29
CA MET A 184 -4.88 2.97 -15.21
C MET A 184 -5.43 3.12 -16.62
N SER A 185 -5.05 4.19 -17.30
CA SER A 185 -5.38 4.38 -18.72
C SER A 185 -4.31 5.22 -19.43
N PRO A 186 -4.17 5.11 -20.76
CA PRO A 186 -3.44 6.14 -21.51
C PRO A 186 -4.15 7.49 -21.38
N TYR A 187 -3.38 8.57 -21.43
CA TYR A 187 -3.88 9.95 -21.51
C TYR A 187 -3.10 10.70 -22.61
N PRO A 188 -3.55 10.63 -23.87
CA PRO A 188 -2.86 11.27 -24.98
C PRO A 188 -2.68 12.77 -24.77
N GLY A 189 -1.48 13.27 -25.04
CA GLY A 189 -1.15 14.69 -24.92
C GLY A 189 -0.85 15.20 -23.52
N GLN A 190 -0.85 14.35 -22.47
CA GLN A 190 -0.32 14.77 -21.16
C GLN A 190 1.19 15.08 -21.29
N SER A 191 1.67 16.10 -20.57
CA SER A 191 3.04 16.58 -20.68
C SER A 191 4.08 15.65 -20.05
N SER A 192 3.77 15.08 -18.88
CA SER A 192 4.66 14.13 -18.21
C SER A 192 4.53 12.72 -18.80
N PRO A 193 5.60 11.91 -18.81
CA PRO A 193 5.48 10.51 -19.23
C PRO A 193 4.46 9.75 -18.39
N ILE A 194 4.50 9.91 -17.06
CA ILE A 194 3.60 9.27 -16.10
C ILE A 194 3.02 10.33 -15.16
N SER A 195 1.76 10.19 -14.78
CA SER A 195 1.13 11.01 -13.76
C SER A 195 0.22 10.14 -12.88
N LEU A 196 0.22 10.39 -11.58
CA LEU A 196 -0.64 9.73 -10.61
C LEU A 196 -1.58 10.77 -10.02
N GLN A 197 -2.87 10.45 -9.98
CA GLN A 197 -3.91 11.31 -9.44
C GLN A 197 -4.61 10.60 -8.28
N SER A 198 -4.83 11.35 -7.20
CA SER A 198 -5.81 11.06 -6.14
C SER A 198 -6.60 12.35 -5.91
N TRP A 199 -7.74 12.30 -5.21
CA TRP A 199 -8.51 13.52 -4.97
C TRP A 199 -7.65 14.62 -4.32
N GLY A 200 -7.54 15.76 -5.00
CA GLY A 200 -6.73 16.90 -4.57
C GLY A 200 -5.21 16.71 -4.65
N HIS A 201 -4.70 15.58 -5.17
CA HIS A 201 -3.28 15.26 -5.20
C HIS A 201 -2.82 14.80 -6.58
N ARG A 202 -1.67 15.30 -7.03
CA ARG A 202 -1.01 14.81 -8.25
C ARG A 202 0.49 14.64 -8.06
N LEU A 203 1.03 13.59 -8.66
CA LEU A 203 2.48 13.37 -8.78
C LEU A 203 2.83 13.08 -10.22
N GLU A 204 3.75 13.85 -10.80
CA GLU A 204 4.28 13.64 -12.15
C GLU A 204 5.67 13.01 -12.09
N ILE A 205 5.91 12.00 -12.94
CA ILE A 205 7.12 11.17 -12.89
C ILE A 205 7.57 10.82 -14.32
N ASP A 206 8.87 10.69 -14.51
CA ASP A 206 9.47 10.36 -15.80
C ASP A 206 9.56 8.85 -16.08
N LYS A 207 9.66 8.01 -15.04
CA LYS A 207 9.90 6.56 -15.17
C LYS A 207 9.07 5.71 -14.22
N ALA A 208 8.74 4.50 -14.68
CA ALA A 208 7.93 3.54 -13.92
C ALA A 208 8.66 2.86 -12.74
N ASP A 209 9.98 3.03 -12.62
CA ASP A 209 10.82 2.51 -11.54
C ASP A 209 11.08 3.52 -10.41
N ASP A 210 10.44 4.70 -10.45
CA ASP A 210 10.56 5.70 -9.40
C ASP A 210 9.82 5.25 -8.12
N ASP A 211 10.56 5.17 -7.00
CA ASP A 211 10.04 4.74 -5.70
C ASP A 211 8.85 5.58 -5.23
N ARG A 212 8.73 6.85 -5.67
CA ARG A 212 7.64 7.74 -5.27
C ARG A 212 6.27 7.25 -5.74
N ILE A 213 6.20 6.39 -6.76
CA ILE A 213 4.96 5.72 -7.19
C ILE A 213 4.35 4.94 -6.02
N ASP A 214 5.14 4.06 -5.40
CA ASP A 214 4.64 3.22 -4.31
C ASP A 214 4.42 4.02 -3.03
N GLN A 215 5.20 5.09 -2.81
CA GLN A 215 4.98 6.03 -1.72
C GLN A 215 3.63 6.75 -1.87
N PHE A 216 3.32 7.24 -3.08
CA PHE A 216 2.06 7.94 -3.38
C PHE A 216 0.86 7.02 -3.20
N ILE A 217 0.93 5.80 -3.76
CA ILE A 217 -0.10 4.78 -3.60
C ILE A 217 -0.31 4.47 -2.12
N THR A 218 0.77 4.29 -1.36
CA THR A 218 0.69 3.98 0.09
C THR A 218 0.08 5.13 0.90
N ALA A 219 0.37 6.37 0.53
CA ALA A 219 -0.11 7.56 1.24
C ALA A 219 -1.57 7.90 0.97
N LEU A 220 -2.06 7.63 -0.23
CA LEU A 220 -3.32 8.21 -0.72
C LEU A 220 -4.39 7.18 -1.08
N ASN A 221 -4.04 5.95 -1.47
CA ASN A 221 -5.04 4.93 -1.79
C ASN A 221 -5.94 4.68 -0.57
N GLN A 222 -7.24 4.97 -0.72
CA GLN A 222 -8.22 4.90 0.36
C GLN A 222 -7.85 5.61 1.66
N ASN A 223 -7.02 6.66 1.64
CA ASN A 223 -6.75 7.44 2.85
C ASN A 223 -7.98 8.30 3.23
N PRO A 224 -8.74 7.96 4.27
CA PRO A 224 -10.05 8.57 4.56
C PRO A 224 -9.97 10.02 5.03
N ASN A 225 -8.76 10.60 5.12
CA ASN A 225 -8.55 11.98 5.53
C ASN A 225 -8.48 12.96 4.36
N VAL A 226 -8.38 12.48 3.11
CA VAL A 226 -8.03 13.32 1.94
C VAL A 226 -9.01 13.20 0.77
N TYR A 227 -9.96 12.26 0.79
CA TYR A 227 -11.01 12.15 -0.23
C TYR A 227 -12.42 12.27 0.38
N PRO A 228 -13.42 12.76 -0.38
CA PRO A 228 -14.71 13.13 0.20
C PRO A 228 -15.63 11.95 0.54
N GLU A 229 -15.70 10.91 -0.30
CA GLU A 229 -16.74 9.87 -0.20
C GLU A 229 -16.22 8.56 0.40
N VAL A 230 -15.88 8.61 1.69
CA VAL A 230 -15.34 7.46 2.44
C VAL A 230 -16.29 6.27 2.42
N GLY A 231 -15.84 5.19 1.77
CA GLY A 231 -16.56 3.92 1.68
C GLY A 231 -17.42 3.74 0.43
N ALA A 232 -17.40 4.69 -0.51
CA ALA A 232 -18.08 4.56 -1.79
C ALA A 232 -17.51 3.41 -2.65
N SER A 233 -18.34 2.87 -3.55
CA SER A 233 -17.98 1.68 -4.34
C SER A 233 -17.01 2.03 -5.47
N CYS A 234 -16.03 1.15 -5.72
CA CYS A 234 -15.21 1.23 -6.93
C CYS A 234 -15.70 0.34 -8.09
N THR A 235 -16.73 -0.47 -7.87
CA THR A 235 -17.25 -1.40 -8.88
C THR A 235 -18.32 -0.73 -9.72
N ASN A 236 -18.09 -0.58 -11.02
CA ASN A 236 -19.10 -0.11 -11.95
C ASN A 236 -19.14 -0.94 -13.24
N PRO A 237 -20.09 -1.90 -13.38
CA PRO A 237 -20.23 -2.70 -14.60
C PRO A 237 -20.87 -1.92 -15.76
N LEU A 238 -21.44 -0.74 -15.53
CA LEU A 238 -22.11 0.05 -16.57
C LEU A 238 -21.14 0.97 -17.32
N PHE A 239 -19.99 1.29 -16.71
CA PHE A 239 -18.98 2.11 -17.35
C PHE A 239 -18.13 1.27 -18.33
N THR A 240 -18.03 1.74 -19.57
CA THR A 240 -17.05 1.25 -20.55
C THR A 240 -16.43 2.42 -21.31
N PRO A 241 -15.18 2.31 -21.81
CA PRO A 241 -14.62 3.32 -22.70
C PRO A 241 -15.48 3.57 -23.94
N SER A 242 -16.21 2.55 -24.42
CA SER A 242 -17.10 2.69 -25.58
C SER A 242 -18.38 3.50 -25.31
N THR A 243 -18.92 3.44 -24.10
CA THR A 243 -20.13 4.20 -23.71
C THR A 243 -19.78 5.60 -23.24
N SER A 244 -18.57 5.81 -22.74
CA SER A 244 -18.06 7.09 -22.23
C SER A 244 -16.68 7.36 -22.86
N PRO A 245 -16.63 7.72 -24.16
CA PRO A 245 -15.38 7.88 -24.88
C PRO A 245 -14.59 9.09 -24.39
N PHE A 246 -13.27 8.95 -24.40
CA PHE A 246 -12.37 10.09 -24.21
C PHE A 246 -12.48 11.06 -25.38
N ASP A 247 -12.56 12.35 -25.06
CA ASP A 247 -12.56 13.43 -26.03
C ASP A 247 -11.33 14.34 -25.81
N PRO A 248 -10.31 14.24 -26.69
CA PRO A 248 -9.06 14.99 -26.56
C PRO A 248 -9.21 16.46 -26.95
N THR A 249 -10.37 16.89 -27.46
CA THR A 249 -10.55 18.28 -27.87
C THR A 249 -10.63 19.20 -26.65
N PRO A 250 -10.13 20.44 -26.76
CA PRO A 250 -10.31 21.44 -25.71
C PRO A 250 -11.81 21.61 -25.39
N PRO A 251 -12.18 21.73 -24.10
CA PRO A 251 -13.58 21.93 -23.71
C PRO A 251 -14.19 23.16 -24.39
N GLY A 252 -15.47 23.04 -24.78
CA GLY A 252 -16.22 24.10 -25.43
C GLY A 252 -16.54 25.29 -24.51
N ALA A 253 -17.15 26.34 -25.06
CA ALA A 253 -17.56 27.51 -24.29
C ALA A 253 -18.68 27.22 -23.28
N ASP A 254 -19.37 26.09 -23.44
CA ASP A 254 -20.41 25.54 -22.56
C ASP A 254 -19.86 24.60 -21.48
N ALA A 255 -18.54 24.41 -21.43
CA ALA A 255 -17.91 23.55 -20.44
C ALA A 255 -18.12 24.07 -19.02
N ILE A 256 -18.29 23.13 -18.09
CA ILE A 256 -18.50 23.39 -16.68
C ILE A 256 -17.21 23.93 -16.09
N GLN A 257 -17.32 25.03 -15.37
CA GLN A 257 -16.17 25.66 -14.71
C GLN A 257 -15.85 24.93 -13.40
N MET A 258 -14.63 25.08 -12.90
CA MET A 258 -14.17 24.39 -11.68
C MET A 258 -14.96 24.73 -10.41
N ASP A 259 -15.76 25.80 -10.42
CA ASP A 259 -16.69 26.14 -9.33
C ASP A 259 -18.09 25.52 -9.49
N GLY A 260 -18.29 24.70 -10.53
CA GLY A 260 -19.57 24.07 -10.89
C GLY A 260 -20.48 24.96 -11.73
N THR A 261 -20.08 26.18 -12.09
CA THR A 261 -20.90 27.08 -12.90
C THR A 261 -21.19 26.48 -14.27
N GLY A 262 -22.46 26.50 -14.65
CA GLY A 262 -22.96 25.93 -15.91
C GLY A 262 -23.42 24.47 -15.80
N ALA A 263 -23.20 23.81 -14.66
CA ALA A 263 -23.61 22.42 -14.47
C ALA A 263 -25.14 22.28 -14.56
N THR A 264 -25.58 21.25 -15.27
CA THR A 264 -26.92 20.70 -15.05
C THR A 264 -26.73 19.64 -13.99
N PRO A 265 -27.26 19.82 -12.76
CA PRO A 265 -27.07 18.83 -11.70
C PRO A 265 -27.62 17.49 -12.18
N ALA A 266 -26.74 16.50 -12.28
CA ALA A 266 -27.19 15.12 -12.38
C ALA A 266 -27.83 14.75 -11.03
N THR A 267 -28.93 13.99 -11.06
CA THR A 267 -29.48 13.37 -9.84
C THR A 267 -28.42 12.47 -9.18
N ASP A 268 -28.52 12.27 -7.86
CA ASP A 268 -27.66 11.42 -7.00
C ASP A 268 -27.00 10.23 -7.75
N GLU A 269 -25.77 9.88 -7.35
CA GLU A 269 -24.95 8.79 -7.90
C GLU A 269 -25.80 7.67 -8.53
N GLN A 270 -25.58 7.41 -9.83
CA GLN A 270 -26.21 6.26 -10.47
C GLN A 270 -25.51 4.98 -10.02
N ILE A 271 -25.85 4.52 -8.82
CA ILE A 271 -25.37 3.23 -8.31
C ILE A 271 -25.94 2.14 -9.22
N PRO A 272 -25.10 1.34 -9.88
CA PRO A 272 -25.56 0.17 -10.63
C PRO A 272 -26.29 -0.75 -9.67
N THR A 273 -27.62 -0.86 -9.80
CA THR A 273 -28.39 -1.83 -9.02
C THR A 273 -27.94 -3.23 -9.44
N GLY A 274 -27.21 -3.92 -8.55
CA GLY A 274 -26.71 -5.27 -8.81
C GLY A 274 -27.83 -6.22 -9.22
N GLY A 275 -27.64 -6.88 -10.36
CA GLY A 275 -28.40 -8.06 -10.79
C GLY A 275 -27.69 -9.35 -10.42
#